data_AF-A0AAV7Z6V6-F1
#
_entry.id   AF-A0AAV7Z6V6-F1
#
_cell.length_a   1.000
_cell.length_b   1.000
_cell.length_c   1.000
_cell.angle_alpha   90.00
_cell.angle_beta   90.00
_cell.angle_gamma   90.00
#
_symmetry.space_group_name_H-M   'P 1'
#
loop_
_entity.id
_entity.type
_entity.pdbx_description
1 polymer ?
#
loop_
_entity_poly.entity_id
_entity_poly.type
_entity_poly.pdbx_seq_one_letter_code
_entity_poly.pdbx_strand_id
1 'polypeptide(L)'
;MKLVRFLMKLTNEIVTIELKNGTIIDGTVTGVDNSMNTHLRKVKMRIKGFNPINLDTISIRGSNIRYYILPESLNLDTLLIDDRPKKNRLNRKIVTTSTIRGRNKGKHRK
;
A
#
# COMPACT_ATOMS: atom_id res chain seq x y z
N MET A 1 0.10 1.80 7.22
CA MET A 1 -0.04 0.33 7.26
C MET A 1 0.60 -0.27 6.01
N LYS A 2 1.48 -1.28 6.14
CA LYS A 2 2.07 -1.96 4.97
C LYS A 2 1.03 -2.77 4.17
N LEU A 3 0.05 -3.36 4.86
CA LEU A 3 -0.95 -4.24 4.25
C LEU A 3 -1.91 -3.53 3.29
N VAL A 4 -2.43 -2.36 3.67
CA VAL A 4 -3.34 -1.61 2.78
C VAL A 4 -2.64 -1.26 1.46
N ARG A 5 -1.35 -0.90 1.51
CA ARG A 5 -0.56 -0.64 0.30
C ARG A 5 -0.43 -1.85 -0.60
N PHE A 6 -0.32 -3.05 -0.03
CA PHE A 6 -0.38 -4.29 -0.80
C PHE A 6 -1.74 -4.44 -1.50
N LEU A 7 -2.85 -4.23 -0.78
CA LEU A 7 -4.19 -4.30 -1.36
C LEU A 7 -4.41 -3.28 -2.49
N MET A 8 -3.81 -2.09 -2.39
CA MET A 8 -3.82 -1.07 -3.45
C MET A 8 -3.15 -1.53 -4.76
N LYS A 9 -2.30 -2.57 -4.71
CA LYS A 9 -1.65 -3.14 -5.91
C LYS A 9 -2.48 -4.22 -6.60
N LEU A 10 -3.62 -4.64 -6.04
CA LEU A 10 -4.46 -5.71 -6.59
C LEU A 10 -5.29 -5.28 -7.81
N THR A 11 -5.04 -4.11 -8.39
CA THR A 11 -5.78 -3.63 -9.58
C THR A 11 -5.69 -4.65 -10.71
N ASN A 12 -6.85 -5.00 -11.29
CA ASN A 12 -7.06 -6.03 -12.30
C ASN A 12 -6.95 -7.48 -11.81
N GLU A 13 -6.67 -7.72 -10.54
CA GLU A 13 -6.77 -9.06 -9.96
C GLU A 13 -8.23 -9.44 -9.73
N ILE A 14 -8.53 -10.72 -9.94
CA ILE A 14 -9.84 -11.30 -9.64
C ILE A 14 -9.78 -11.79 -8.19
N VAL A 15 -10.66 -11.28 -7.34
CA VAL A 15 -10.68 -11.63 -5.92
C VAL A 15 -12.07 -12.06 -5.50
N THR A 16 -12.13 -12.86 -4.44
CA THR A 16 -13.36 -13.07 -3.69
C THR A 16 -13.25 -12.31 -2.37
N ILE A 17 -14.26 -11.52 -2.04
CA ILE A 17 -14.33 -10.75 -0.80
C ILE A 17 -15.49 -11.27 0.02
N GLU A 18 -15.23 -11.59 1.28
CA GLU A 18 -16.30 -11.85 2.24
C GLU A 18 -16.51 -10.64 3.16
N LEU A 19 -17.75 -10.18 3.21
CA LEU A 19 -18.18 -9.09 4.08
C LEU A 19 -18.53 -9.63 5.46
N LYS A 20 -18.47 -8.78 6.49
CA LYS A 20 -18.76 -9.14 7.89
C LYS A 20 -20.13 -9.81 8.08
N ASN A 21 -21.13 -9.43 7.30
CA ASN A 21 -22.48 -10.01 7.32
C ASN A 21 -22.60 -11.36 6.59
N GLY A 22 -21.52 -11.91 6.02
CA GLY A 22 -21.52 -13.17 5.27
C GLY A 22 -21.89 -13.04 3.80
N THR A 23 -22.06 -11.83 3.27
CA THR A 23 -22.15 -11.62 1.81
C THR A 23 -20.80 -11.93 1.17
N ILE A 24 -20.81 -12.73 0.11
CA ILE A 24 -19.62 -13.09 -0.68
C ILE A 24 -19.70 -12.38 -2.02
N ILE A 25 -18.60 -11.77 -2.45
CA ILE A 25 -18.53 -10.96 -3.67
C ILE A 25 -17.30 -11.41 -4.47
N ASP A 26 -17.53 -11.98 -5.66
CA ASP A 26 -16.46 -12.19 -6.63
C ASP A 26 -16.43 -11.01 -7.60
N GLY A 27 -15.25 -10.54 -7.97
CA GLY A 27 -15.11 -9.52 -8.99
C GLY A 27 -13.66 -9.17 -9.30
N THR A 28 -13.47 -8.34 -10.31
CA THR A 28 -12.15 -7.81 -10.67
C THR A 28 -11.94 -6.46 -9.99
N VAL A 29 -10.85 -6.31 -9.24
CA VAL A 29 -10.51 -5.05 -8.57
C VAL A 29 -10.22 -3.97 -9.60
N THR A 30 -10.87 -2.81 -9.44
CA THR A 30 -10.54 -1.58 -10.17
C THR A 30 -9.67 -0.66 -9.33
N GLY A 31 -9.79 -0.71 -8.01
CA GLY A 31 -8.91 0.00 -7.09
C GLY A 31 -9.27 -0.24 -5.63
N VAL A 32 -8.29 0.00 -4.75
CA VAL A 32 -8.45 0.00 -3.30
C VAL A 32 -7.88 1.31 -2.76
N ASP A 33 -8.56 1.94 -1.81
CA ASP A 33 -8.08 3.17 -1.17
C ASP A 33 -7.41 2.92 0.20
N ASN A 34 -6.96 4.01 0.84
CA ASN A 34 -6.26 3.95 2.12
C ASN A 34 -7.14 3.47 3.29
N SER A 35 -8.47 3.51 3.13
CA SER A 35 -9.46 3.02 4.10
C SER A 35 -9.95 1.61 3.77
N MET A 36 -9.30 0.93 2.81
CA MET A 36 -9.70 -0.36 2.24
C MET A 36 -11.06 -0.35 1.54
N ASN A 37 -11.57 0.83 1.16
CA ASN A 37 -12.72 0.84 0.27
C ASN A 37 -12.28 0.22 -1.05
N THR A 38 -13.06 -0.75 -1.51
CA THR A 38 -12.68 -1.58 -2.66
C THR A 38 -13.71 -1.43 -3.75
N HIS A 39 -13.23 -1.10 -4.94
CA HIS A 39 -14.04 -0.95 -6.13
C HIS A 39 -13.82 -2.18 -7.01
N LEU A 40 -14.92 -2.81 -7.45
CA LEU A 40 -14.88 -3.99 -8.30
C LEU A 40 -15.72 -3.75 -9.56
N ARG A 41 -15.37 -4.47 -10.63
CA ARG A 41 -16.17 -4.63 -11.85
C ARG A 41 -16.40 -6.11 -12.17
N LYS A 42 -17.35 -6.41 -13.06
CA LYS A 42 -17.72 -7.78 -13.47
C LYS A 42 -18.03 -8.66 -12.25
N VAL A 43 -19.01 -8.23 -11.46
CA VAL A 43 -19.22 -8.71 -10.10
C VAL A 43 -20.31 -9.78 -10.06
N LYS A 44 -20.07 -10.82 -9.28
CA LYS A 44 -21.09 -11.79 -8.86
C LYS A 44 -21.21 -11.76 -7.34
N MET A 45 -22.33 -11.28 -6.84
CA MET A 45 -22.62 -11.15 -5.41
C MET A 45 -23.55 -12.27 -4.95
N ARG A 46 -23.22 -12.89 -3.81
CA ARG A 46 -24.01 -13.91 -3.12
C ARG A 46 -24.35 -13.41 -1.73
N ILE A 47 -25.65 -13.20 -1.48
CA ILE A 47 -26.18 -12.84 -0.16
C ILE A 47 -26.83 -14.10 0.42
N LYS A 48 -26.56 -14.38 1.69
CA LYS A 48 -27.15 -15.54 2.38
C LYS A 48 -28.68 -15.48 2.29
N GLY A 49 -29.30 -16.56 1.79
CA GLY A 49 -30.75 -16.67 1.64
C GLY A 49 -31.33 -16.07 0.36
N PHE A 50 -30.49 -15.54 -0.54
CA PHE A 50 -30.92 -14.98 -1.82
C PHE A 50 -30.18 -15.63 -2.99
N ASN A 51 -30.78 -15.53 -4.18
CA ASN A 51 -30.13 -15.94 -5.41
C ASN A 51 -28.93 -15.03 -5.73
N PRO A 52 -27.87 -15.54 -6.37
CA PRO A 52 -26.74 -14.72 -6.80
C PRO A 52 -27.17 -13.61 -7.76
N ILE A 53 -26.58 -12.42 -7.61
CA ILE A 53 -26.85 -11.23 -8.41
C ILE A 53 -25.58 -10.84 -9.16
N ASN A 54 -25.70 -10.61 -10.46
CA ASN A 54 -24.60 -10.06 -11.27
C ASN A 54 -24.72 -8.54 -11.31
N LEU A 55 -23.60 -7.84 -11.18
CA LEU A 55 -23.51 -6.38 -11.22
C LEU A 55 -22.33 -5.98 -12.12
N ASP A 56 -22.48 -4.89 -12.86
CA ASP A 56 -21.38 -4.37 -13.68
C ASP A 56 -20.25 -3.81 -12.80
N THR A 57 -20.61 -3.06 -11.74
CA THR A 57 -19.68 -2.47 -10.78
C THR A 57 -20.27 -2.48 -9.37
N ILE A 58 -19.39 -2.48 -8.36
CA ILE A 58 -19.77 -2.25 -6.96
C ILE A 58 -18.63 -1.53 -6.22
N SER A 59 -18.98 -0.73 -5.21
CA SER A 59 -18.02 -0.16 -4.27
C SER A 59 -18.35 -0.63 -2.86
N ILE A 60 -17.37 -1.19 -2.18
CA ILE A 60 -17.51 -1.78 -0.85
C ILE A 60 -16.77 -0.89 0.15
N ARG A 61 -17.43 -0.52 1.24
CA ARG A 61 -16.77 0.19 2.34
C ARG A 61 -15.80 -0.75 3.07
N GLY A 62 -14.55 -0.34 3.22
CA GLY A 62 -13.48 -1.19 3.78
C GLY A 62 -13.76 -1.69 5.20
N SER A 63 -14.51 -0.93 6.00
CA SER A 63 -14.93 -1.35 7.35
C SER A 63 -15.83 -2.58 7.38
N ASN A 64 -16.51 -2.88 6.27
CA ASN A 64 -17.43 -4.01 6.16
C ASN A 64 -16.73 -5.28 5.63
N ILE A 65 -15.49 -5.17 5.17
CA ILE A 65 -14.71 -6.30 4.66
C ILE A 65 -14.22 -7.14 5.84
N ARG A 66 -14.34 -8.46 5.73
CA ARG A 66 -13.76 -9.41 6.68
C ARG A 66 -12.42 -9.92 6.18
N TYR A 67 -12.36 -10.39 4.94
CA TYR A 67 -11.11 -10.83 4.30
C TYR A 67 -11.24 -10.84 2.77
N TYR A 68 -10.08 -10.91 2.13
CA TYR A 68 -9.91 -11.18 0.70
C TYR A 68 -9.42 -12.62 0.53
N ILE A 69 -9.95 -13.31 -0.47
CA ILE A 69 -9.37 -14.52 -1.04
C ILE A 69 -8.68 -14.07 -2.33
N LEU A 70 -7.37 -14.30 -2.38
CA LEU A 70 -6.50 -13.88 -3.48
C LEU A 70 -6.32 -15.02 -4.48
N PRO A 71 -6.04 -14.74 -5.75
CA PRO A 71 -5.61 -15.75 -6.71
C PRO A 71 -4.39 -16.52 -6.21
N GLU A 72 -4.36 -17.83 -6.41
CA GLU A 72 -3.20 -18.65 -6.08
C GLU A 72 -1.96 -18.28 -6.91
N SER A 73 -2.18 -17.75 -8.12
CA SER A 73 -1.11 -17.32 -9.03
C SER A 73 -0.52 -15.94 -8.69
N LEU A 74 -1.00 -15.28 -7.64
CA LEU A 74 -0.55 -13.94 -7.28
C LEU A 74 0.85 -13.98 -6.66
N ASN A 75 1.82 -13.30 -7.28
CA ASN A 75 3.19 -13.24 -6.76
C ASN A 75 3.29 -12.29 -5.55
N LEU A 76 3.08 -12.84 -4.35
CA LEU A 76 3.10 -12.10 -3.09
C LEU A 76 4.46 -11.45 -2.79
N ASP A 77 5.57 -12.13 -3.11
CA ASP A 77 6.92 -11.66 -2.77
C ASP A 77 7.23 -10.32 -3.43
N THR A 78 6.80 -10.15 -4.68
CA THR A 78 6.98 -8.91 -5.42
C THR A 78 6.04 -7.82 -4.90
N LEU A 79 4.78 -8.18 -4.60
CA LEU A 79 3.76 -7.21 -4.22
C LEU A 79 3.93 -6.68 -2.79
N LEU A 80 4.53 -7.46 -1.89
CA LEU A 80 4.75 -7.08 -0.49
C LEU A 80 5.93 -6.11 -0.28
N ILE A 81 6.75 -5.85 -1.31
CA ILE A 81 7.84 -4.86 -1.25
C ILE A 81 7.26 -3.44 -1.22
N ASP A 82 7.77 -2.58 -0.31
CA ASP A 82 7.32 -1.18 -0.18
C ASP A 82 8.25 -0.26 -1.00
N ASP A 83 7.80 0.21 -2.16
CA ASP A 83 8.58 1.03 -3.12
C ASP A 83 8.83 2.47 -2.67
N ARG A 84 8.80 2.75 -1.37
CA ARG A 84 9.05 4.12 -0.88
C ARG A 84 10.48 4.50 -1.26
N PRO A 85 10.68 5.68 -1.88
CA PRO A 85 12.02 6.21 -2.04
C PRO A 85 12.64 6.28 -0.63
N LYS A 86 13.70 5.48 -0.42
CA LYS A 86 14.45 5.49 0.84
C LYS A 86 14.83 6.94 1.10
N LYS A 87 14.26 7.52 2.14
CA LYS A 87 14.62 8.88 2.56
C LYS A 87 16.07 8.79 3.01
N ASN A 88 17.00 9.11 2.11
CA ASN A 88 18.43 9.17 2.40
C ASN A 88 18.55 10.14 3.57
N ARG A 89 18.76 9.62 4.78
CA ARG A 89 19.12 10.42 5.94
C ARG A 89 20.50 10.98 5.58
N LEU A 90 20.54 12.18 5.00
CA LEU A 90 21.78 12.93 4.91
C LEU A 90 22.33 12.95 6.34
N ASN A 91 23.45 12.26 6.54
CA ASN A 91 24.25 12.37 7.74
C ASN A 91 24.63 13.85 7.87
N ARG A 92 23.86 14.61 8.66
CA ARG A 92 24.35 15.85 9.27
C ARG A 92 25.44 15.43 10.23
N LYS A 93 26.66 15.23 9.71
CA LYS A 93 27.87 15.26 10.52
C LYS A 93 28.03 16.71 10.99
N ILE A 94 27.45 16.99 12.15
CA ILE A 94 27.90 18.06 13.01
C ILE A 94 29.33 17.66 13.41
N VAL A 95 30.34 18.30 12.84
CA VAL A 95 31.71 18.22 13.36
C VAL A 95 31.97 19.52 14.09
N THR A 96 31.59 19.51 15.37
CA THR A 96 32.05 20.45 16.38
C THR A 96 33.48 20.09 16.81
N THR A 97 34.38 21.04 16.61
CA THR A 97 35.47 21.45 17.52
C THR A 97 36.79 20.66 17.56
N SER A 98 37.89 21.44 17.44
CA SER A 98 39.30 21.22 17.89
C SER A 98 40.10 20.12 17.17
N THR A 99 41.39 20.25 16.79
CA THR A 99 42.53 20.95 17.40
C THR A 99 43.72 20.97 16.40
N ILE A 100 44.41 22.12 16.26
CA ILE A 100 45.88 22.34 16.14
C ILE A 100 46.70 21.68 14.99
N ARG A 101 47.29 22.53 14.13
CA ARG A 101 48.66 22.54 13.54
C ARG A 101 48.65 23.59 12.40
N GLY A 102 49.34 24.73 12.37
CA GLY A 102 50.53 25.26 13.04
C GLY A 102 51.45 25.86 11.96
N ARG A 103 51.91 27.12 12.13
CA ARG A 103 52.93 27.91 11.36
C ARG A 103 52.42 28.57 10.06
N ASN A 104 52.66 29.85 9.74
CA ASN A 104 53.75 30.76 10.12
C ASN A 104 53.34 32.24 9.83
N LYS A 105 53.76 33.16 10.73
CA LYS A 105 54.16 34.59 10.57
C LYS A 105 53.73 35.31 9.25
N GLY A 106 53.01 36.43 9.20
CA GLY A 106 53.09 37.66 9.99
C GLY A 106 54.10 38.67 9.39
N LYS A 107 53.65 39.64 8.55
CA LYS A 107 54.00 41.09 8.65
C LYS A 107 53.56 41.95 7.44
N HIS A 108 52.97 43.09 7.82
CA HIS A 108 52.92 44.43 7.22
C HIS A 108 52.08 44.76 5.97
N ARG A 109 51.03 45.53 6.27
CA ARG A 109 50.43 46.63 5.50
C ARG A 109 51.50 47.69 5.16
N LYS A 110 51.49 48.16 3.91
CA LYS A 110 51.41 49.57 3.52
C LYS A 110 50.78 49.63 2.14
#